data_AF-A0A6G3XA70-F1
#
_entry.id   AF-A0A6G3XA70-F1
#
_cell.length_a   1.000
_cell.length_b   1.000
_cell.length_c   1.000
_cell.angle_alpha   90.00
_cell.angle_beta   90.00
_cell.angle_gamma   90.00
#
_symmetry.space_group_name_H-M   'P 1'
#
loop_
_entity.id
_entity.type
_entity.pdbx_description
1 polymer ?
#
loop_
_entity_poly.entity_id
_entity_poly.type
_entity_poly.pdbx_seq_one_letter_code
_entity_poly.pdbx_strand_id
1 'polypeptide(L)'
;MTILAPIRAAAVEFAPEVTYLNTSSWGLLPRRTIAAVKALADENAAGRRVGAGSFDAVEAARVGFARIAGVRPDRVATGSS
;
A
#
# COMPACT_ATOMS: atom_id res chain seq x y z
N MET A 1 7.02 -12.77 -28.36
CA MET A 1 6.09 -12.62 -27.22
C MET A 1 6.08 -11.16 -26.78
N THR A 2 5.04 -10.41 -27.15
CA THR A 2 4.86 -9.04 -26.66
C THR A 2 4.22 -9.11 -25.29
N ILE A 3 5.00 -8.89 -24.23
CA ILE A 3 4.47 -8.75 -22.87
C ILE A 3 3.62 -7.48 -22.84
N LEU A 4 2.32 -7.63 -22.55
CA LEU A 4 1.35 -6.55 -22.43
C LEU A 4 1.85 -5.49 -21.42
N ALA A 5 1.73 -4.20 -21.76
CA ALA A 5 2.19 -3.08 -20.94
C ALA A 5 1.82 -3.12 -19.44
N PRO A 6 0.65 -3.64 -19.01
CA PRO A 6 0.30 -3.76 -17.59
C PRO A 6 1.27 -4.62 -16.77
N ILE A 7 1.86 -5.66 -17.38
CA ILE A 7 2.82 -6.55 -16.70
C ILE A 7 4.13 -5.81 -16.41
N ARG A 8 4.55 -4.89 -17.30
CA ARG A 8 5.76 -4.08 -17.09
C ARG A 8 5.58 -3.08 -15.93
N ALA A 9 4.40 -2.46 -15.82
CA ALA A 9 4.09 -1.57 -14.71
C ALA A 9 4.03 -2.31 -13.36
N ALA A 10 3.60 -3.57 -13.34
CA ALA A 10 3.68 -4.41 -12.15
C ALA A 10 5.13 -4.77 -11.80
N ALA A 11 5.96 -5.10 -12.79
CA ALA A 11 7.35 -5.52 -12.57
C ALA A 11 8.24 -4.44 -11.91
N VAL A 12 7.90 -3.15 -12.01
CA VAL A 12 8.66 -2.07 -11.33
C VAL A 12 8.25 -1.87 -9.86
N GLU A 13 7.08 -2.39 -9.46
CA GLU A 13 6.58 -2.29 -8.09
C GLU A 13 6.78 -3.59 -7.31
N PHE A 14 6.92 -4.74 -7.96
CA PHE A 14 7.09 -6.03 -7.31
C PHE A 14 8.36 -6.74 -7.78
N ALA A 15 9.19 -7.18 -6.83
CA ALA A 15 10.43 -7.91 -7.09
C ALA A 15 10.54 -9.14 -6.16
N PRO A 16 9.70 -10.18 -6.34
CA PRO A 16 9.79 -11.38 -5.53
C PRO A 16 11.05 -12.19 -5.84
N GLU A 17 11.68 -12.75 -4.80
CA GLU A 17 12.86 -13.62 -4.92
C GLU A 17 12.50 -15.06 -5.29
N VAL A 18 11.21 -15.41 -5.21
CA VAL A 18 10.67 -16.74 -5.50
C VAL A 18 9.44 -16.63 -6.41
N THR A 19 9.02 -17.75 -7.00
CA THR A 19 7.70 -17.84 -7.63
C THR A 19 6.61 -17.74 -6.57
N TYR A 20 6.14 -16.52 -6.33
CA TYR A 20 5.20 -16.24 -5.26
C TYR A 20 3.75 -16.48 -5.69
N LEU A 21 3.16 -17.59 -5.23
CA LEU A 21 1.78 -17.99 -5.57
C LEU A 21 0.77 -17.79 -4.41
N ASN A 22 1.22 -17.29 -3.25
CA ASN A 22 0.37 -17.14 -2.05
C ASN A 22 -0.39 -15.80 -1.98
N THR A 23 -0.75 -15.23 -3.12
CA THR A 23 -1.32 -13.87 -3.18
C THR A 23 -2.72 -13.76 -2.58
N SER A 24 -3.45 -14.88 -2.43
CA SER A 24 -4.76 -14.91 -1.77
C SER A 24 -4.67 -14.78 -0.26
N SER A 25 -3.61 -15.32 0.36
CA SER A 25 -3.41 -15.23 1.80
C SER A 25 -2.63 -13.98 2.17
N TRP A 26 -1.62 -13.63 1.37
CA TRP A 26 -0.75 -12.49 1.61
C TRP A 26 -0.35 -11.83 0.29
N GLY A 27 -0.69 -10.54 0.14
CA GLY A 27 -0.21 -9.76 -0.99
C GLY A 27 1.26 -9.36 -0.81
N LEU A 28 2.05 -9.40 -1.89
CA LEU A 28 3.34 -8.70 -1.90
C LEU A 28 3.07 -7.19 -1.81
N LEU A 29 3.88 -6.49 -1.01
CA LEU A 29 3.79 -5.04 -0.92
C LEU A 29 4.48 -4.40 -2.14
N PRO A 30 3.83 -3.43 -2.81
CA PRO A 30 4.49 -2.60 -3.82
C PRO A 30 5.71 -1.87 -3.23
N ARG A 31 6.75 -1.67 -4.02
CA ARG A 31 7.96 -0.92 -3.66
C ARG A 31 7.63 0.44 -3.04
N ARG A 32 6.66 1.18 -3.60
CA ARG A 32 6.23 2.47 -3.03
C ARG A 32 5.63 2.35 -1.62
N THR A 33 4.93 1.25 -1.34
CA THR A 33 4.35 0.98 -0.01
C THR A 33 5.44 0.69 0.99
N ILE A 34 6.43 -0.15 0.62
CA ILE A 34 7.61 -0.42 1.45
C ILE A 34 8.37 0.89 1.77
N ALA A 35 8.56 1.76 0.78
CA ALA A 35 9.23 3.04 0.98
C ALA A 35 8.49 3.93 2.00
N ALA A 36 7.16 4.03 1.89
CA ALA A 36 6.35 4.81 2.81
C ALA A 36 6.39 4.27 4.25
N VAL A 37 6.35 2.95 4.43
CA VAL A 37 6.44 2.31 5.75
C VAL A 37 7.82 2.56 6.39
N LYS A 38 8.89 2.41 5.62
CA LYS A 38 10.26 2.69 6.11
C LYS A 38 10.43 4.15 6.52
N ALA A 39 9.94 5.09 5.71
CA ALA A 39 10.00 6.51 6.05
C ALA A 39 9.29 6.82 7.38
N LEU A 40 8.09 6.27 7.60
CA LEU A 40 7.37 6.45 8.86
C LEU A 40 8.14 5.84 10.05
N ALA A 41 8.72 4.65 9.88
CA ALA A 41 9.53 4.03 10.91
C ALA A 41 10.75 4.88 11.28
N ASP A 42 11.47 5.41 10.28
CA ASP A 42 12.64 6.27 10.47
C ASP A 42 12.27 7.60 11.14
N GLU A 43 11.14 8.19 10.78
CA GLU A 43 10.61 9.41 11.41
C GLU A 43 10.26 9.19 12.88
N ASN A 44 9.60 8.07 13.20
CA ASN A 44 9.26 7.70 14.57
C ASN A 44 10.53 7.43 15.39
N ALA A 45 11.50 6.70 14.83
CA ALA A 45 12.77 6.43 15.49
C ALA A 45 13.55 7.72 15.82
N ALA A 46 13.45 8.73 14.95
CA ALA A 46 14.07 10.03 15.16
C ALA A 46 13.23 11.01 16.00
N GLY A 47 12.04 10.62 16.47
CA GLY A 47 11.13 11.49 17.21
C GLY A 47 10.53 12.64 16.40
N ARG A 48 10.58 12.58 15.06
CA ARG A 48 10.01 13.61 14.17
C ARG A 48 8.50 13.48 13.97
N ARG A 49 7.95 12.32 14.34
CA ARG A 49 6.55 11.95 14.17
C ARG A 49 6.10 11.21 15.42
N VAL A 50 4.83 11.40 15.79
CA VAL A 50 4.22 10.71 16.92
C VAL A 50 3.29 9.61 16.39
N GLY A 51 3.43 8.41 16.93
CA GLY A 51 2.50 7.30 16.70
C GLY A 51 2.44 6.81 15.25
N ALA A 52 1.22 6.53 14.76
CA ALA A 52 0.97 5.94 13.44
C ALA A 52 0.97 6.94 12.28
N GLY A 53 1.33 8.21 12.53
CA GLY A 53 1.35 9.27 11.52
C GLY A 53 0.12 10.18 11.53
N SER A 54 -0.30 10.67 10.35
CA SER A 54 -1.39 11.66 10.21
C SER A 54 -2.72 11.01 9.85
N PHE A 55 -3.82 11.52 10.41
CA PHE A 55 -5.17 11.20 9.99
C PHE A 55 -5.46 11.58 8.53
N ASP A 56 -4.73 12.53 7.94
CA ASP A 56 -4.87 12.86 6.52
C ASP A 56 -4.49 11.67 5.62
N ALA A 57 -3.48 10.90 6.03
CA ALA A 57 -3.07 9.70 5.30
C ALA A 57 -4.15 8.60 5.41
N VAL A 58 -4.81 8.50 6.58
CA VAL A 58 -5.95 7.61 6.78
C VAL A 58 -7.12 8.02 5.88
N GLU A 59 -7.44 9.31 5.81
CA GLU A 59 -8.53 9.80 4.97
C GLU A 59 -8.23 9.61 3.47
N ALA A 60 -7.00 9.88 3.03
CA ALA A 60 -6.58 9.62 1.65
C ALA A 60 -6.72 8.12 1.29
N ALA A 61 -6.36 7.22 2.20
CA ALA A 61 -6.52 5.78 2.01
C ALA A 61 -8.01 5.39 1.90
N ARG A 62 -8.87 5.94 2.77
CA ARG A 62 -10.33 5.71 2.74
C ARG A 62 -10.95 6.20 1.42
N VAL A 63 -10.61 7.40 0.97
CA VAL A 63 -11.08 7.96 -0.33
C VAL A 63 -10.60 7.11 -1.49
N GLY A 64 -9.34 6.68 -1.48
CA GLY A 64 -8.77 5.80 -2.50
C GLY A 64 -9.48 4.46 -2.60
N PHE A 65 -9.74 3.81 -1.47
CA PHE A 65 -10.49 2.55 -1.41
C PHE A 65 -11.95 2.74 -1.82
N ALA A 66 -12.61 3.81 -1.38
CA ALA A 66 -13.98 4.14 -1.74
C ALA A 66 -14.15 4.23 -3.27
N ARG A 67 -13.19 4.86 -3.96
CA ARG A 67 -13.15 4.93 -5.42
C ARG A 67 -13.05 3.55 -6.08
N ILE A 68 -12.22 2.65 -5.54
CA ILE A 68 -12.05 1.28 -6.06
C ILE A 68 -13.33 0.47 -5.83
N ALA A 69 -13.95 0.60 -4.66
CA ALA A 69 -15.14 -0.14 -4.26
C ALA A 69 -16.46 0.45 -4.79
N GLY A 70 -16.44 1.65 -5.40
CA GLY A 70 -17.64 2.31 -5.91
C GLY A 70 -18.59 2.81 -4.84
N VAL A 71 -18.08 3.15 -3.65
CA VAL A 71 -18.87 3.66 -2.51
C VAL A 71 -18.45 5.07 -2.13
N ARG A 72 -19.24 5.75 -1.30
CA ARG A 72 -18.84 7.04 -0.72
C ARG A 72 -17.79 6.83 0.39
N PRO A 73 -16.86 7.78 0.61
CA PRO A 73 -15.82 7.66 1.65
C PRO A 73 -16.35 7.42 3.07
N ASP A 74 -17.50 8.00 3.42
CA ASP A 74 -18.17 7.82 4.72
C ASP A 74 -18.68 6.38 4.95
N ARG A 75 -18.65 5.53 3.92
CA ARG A 75 -18.97 4.09 4.02
C ARG A 75 -17.74 3.21 4.21
N VAL A 76 -16.53 3.77 4.26
CA VAL A 76 -15.28 3.04 4.45
C VAL A 76 -14.76 3.26 5.86
N ALA A 77 -14.45 2.17 6.57
CA ALA A 77 -13.78 2.18 7.88
C ALA A 77 -12.43 1.47 7.79
N THR A 78 -11.50 1.79 8.69
CA THR A 78 -10.19 1.14 8.77
C THR A 78 -10.18 0.07 9.87
N GLY A 79 -9.67 -1.13 9.54
CA GLY A 79 -9.42 -2.23 10.48
C GLY A 79 -7.94 -2.65 10.49
N SER A 80 -7.57 -3.59 11.37
CA SER A 80 -6.17 -3.98 11.64
C SER A 80 -5.82 -5.43 11.28
N SER A 81 -6.64 -6.09 10.48
CA SER A 81 -6.43 -7.47 10.01
C SER A 81 -5.22 -7.63 9.10
#